data_AF-L0K2E4-F1
#
_entry.id   AF-L0K2E4-F1
#
_cell.length_a   1.000
_cell.length_b   1.000
_cell.length_c   1.000
_cell.angle_alpha   90.00
_cell.angle_beta   90.00
_cell.angle_gamma   90.00
#
_symmetry.space_group_name_H-M   'P 1'
#
loop_
_entity.id
_entity.type
_entity.pdbx_description
1 polymer ?
#
loop_
_entity_poly.entity_id
_entity_poly.type
_entity_poly.pdbx_seq_one_letter_code
_entity_poly.pdbx_strand_id
1 'polypeptide(L)'
;MVLTIEVVAMLVFTLTAFWGVATWALVRTMRQESRKVELLERQDRIDTYSPTALAELREWIEDNPDDPLVDDARRRHNECVETLRGTDDRFYDWSDEEIDRLERV
;
A
#
# COMPACT_ATOMS: atom_id res chain seq x y z
N MET A 1 1.22 59.35 7.01
CA MET A 1 2.46 58.78 6.43
C MET A 1 2.02 57.80 5.36
N VAL A 2 2.17 58.13 4.09
CA VAL A 2 1.72 57.27 2.98
C VAL A 2 2.80 56.22 2.77
N LEU A 3 2.46 54.93 2.86
CA LEU A 3 3.41 53.85 2.54
C LEU A 3 3.83 54.02 1.07
N THR A 4 5.14 54.10 0.83
CA THR A 4 5.64 54.14 -0.55
C THR A 4 5.48 52.77 -1.20
N ILE A 5 5.38 52.74 -2.52
CA ILE A 5 5.13 51.53 -3.30
C ILE A 5 6.23 50.49 -3.06
N GLU A 6 7.47 50.93 -2.84
CA GLU A 6 8.61 50.08 -2.56
C GLU A 6 8.45 49.32 -1.23
N VAL A 7 7.92 49.98 -0.20
CA VAL A 7 7.67 49.35 1.10
C VAL A 7 6.57 48.29 1.00
N VAL A 8 5.51 48.59 0.26
CA VAL A 8 4.41 47.64 0.00
C VAL A 8 4.92 46.43 -0.79
N ALA A 9 5.72 46.67 -1.83
CA ALA A 9 6.30 45.60 -2.64
C ALA A 9 7.20 44.68 -1.80
N MET A 10 8.04 45.24 -0.94
CA MET A 10 8.91 44.45 -0.06
C MET A 10 8.12 43.66 0.99
N LEU A 11 7.04 44.23 1.53
CA LEU A 11 6.13 43.51 2.43
C LEU A 11 5.44 42.34 1.75
N VAL A 12 4.89 42.53 0.55
CA VAL A 12 4.25 41.45 -0.20
C VAL A 12 5.27 40.38 -0.58
N PHE A 13 6.46 40.78 -1.00
CA PHE A 13 7.54 39.85 -1.35
C PHE A 13 7.96 39.00 -0.15
N THR A 14 8.20 39.60 1.00
CA THR A 14 8.60 38.86 2.21
C THR A 14 7.51 37.90 2.69
N LEU A 15 6.26 38.35 2.66
CA LEU A 15 5.11 37.51 3.05
C LEU A 15 4.94 36.32 2.10
N THR A 16 5.00 36.55 0.79
CA THR A 16 4.83 35.50 -0.23
C THR A 16 6.05 34.60 -0.35
N ALA A 17 7.27 35.12 -0.21
CA ALA A 17 8.47 34.30 -0.23
C ALA A 17 8.50 33.34 0.97
N PHE A 18 8.17 33.82 2.17
CA PHE A 18 8.18 32.96 3.36
C PHE A 18 7.02 31.96 3.34
N TRP A 19 5.78 32.45 3.26
CA TRP A 19 4.61 31.58 3.33
C TRP A 19 4.40 30.78 2.06
N GLY A 20 4.60 31.38 0.90
CA GLY A 20 4.42 30.70 -0.38
C GLY A 20 5.40 29.55 -0.56
N VAL A 21 6.69 29.75 -0.23
CA VAL A 21 7.68 28.67 -0.33
C VAL A 21 7.42 27.58 0.70
N ALA A 22 7.08 27.95 1.96
CA ALA A 22 6.77 26.97 3.00
C ALA A 22 5.53 26.12 2.64
N THR A 23 4.43 26.76 2.21
CA THR A 23 3.22 26.07 1.78
C THR A 23 3.47 25.23 0.53
N TRP A 24 4.22 25.74 -0.45
CA TRP A 24 4.58 24.98 -1.65
C TRP A 24 5.40 23.75 -1.31
N ALA A 25 6.42 23.87 -0.45
CA ALA A 25 7.24 22.76 -0.01
C ALA A 25 6.40 21.70 0.72
N LEU A 26 5.51 22.12 1.61
CA LEU A 26 4.59 21.21 2.32
C LEU A 26 3.67 20.47 1.34
N VAL A 27 3.00 21.20 0.44
CA VAL A 27 2.10 20.59 -0.56
C VAL A 27 2.86 19.67 -1.51
N ARG A 28 4.08 20.04 -1.89
CA ARG A 28 4.96 19.20 -2.72
C ARG A 28 5.30 17.90 -2.00
N THR A 29 5.75 17.98 -0.75
CA THR A 29 6.10 16.82 0.07
C THR A 29 4.89 15.92 0.27
N MET A 30 3.76 16.48 0.70
CA MET A 30 2.51 15.75 0.87
C MET A 30 2.07 15.06 -0.42
N ARG A 31 2.14 15.73 -1.58
CA ARG A 31 1.81 15.10 -2.89
C ARG A 31 2.78 13.99 -3.29
N GLN A 32 4.07 14.12 -2.95
CA GLN A 32 5.05 13.06 -3.20
C GLN A 32 4.79 11.85 -2.29
N GLU A 33 4.39 12.09 -1.05
CA GLU A 33 3.99 11.02 -0.13
C GLU A 33 2.67 10.40 -0.55
N SER A 34 1.65 11.17 -0.95
CA SER A 34 0.39 10.62 -1.47
C SER A 34 0.61 9.74 -2.69
N ARG A 35 1.50 10.12 -3.61
CA ARG A 35 1.84 9.26 -4.77
C ARG A 35 2.56 7.98 -4.34
N LYS A 36 3.38 8.02 -3.28
CA LYS A 36 4.01 6.82 -2.73
C LYS A 36 3.00 5.94 -2.01
N VAL A 37 2.05 6.53 -1.26
CA VAL A 37 0.95 5.81 -0.62
C VAL A 37 0.07 5.14 -1.66
N GLU A 38 -0.29 5.83 -2.75
CA GLU A 38 -1.06 5.27 -3.86
C GLU A 38 -0.33 4.08 -4.53
N LEU A 39 1.00 4.15 -4.63
CA LEU A 39 1.82 3.03 -5.11
C LEU A 39 1.86 1.87 -4.11
N LEU A 40 1.94 2.14 -2.80
CA LEU A 40 1.92 1.12 -1.75
C LEU A 40 0.53 0.46 -1.62
N GLU A 41 -0.56 1.22 -1.70
CA GLU A 41 -1.95 0.69 -1.73
C GLU A 41 -2.19 -0.19 -2.96
N ARG A 42 -1.51 0.08 -4.08
CA ARG A 42 -1.53 -0.81 -5.23
C ARG A 42 -0.68 -2.07 -5.03
N GLN A 43 0.36 -2.02 -4.20
CA GLN A 43 1.19 -3.17 -3.84
C GLN A 43 0.56 -4.06 -2.75
N ASP A 44 -0.41 -3.56 -1.98
CA ASP A 44 -1.12 -4.32 -0.93
C ASP A 44 -2.10 -5.38 -1.49
N ARG A 45 -2.18 -5.50 -2.83
CA ARG A 45 -2.89 -6.58 -3.54
C ARG A 45 -1.96 -7.45 -4.38
N ILE A 46 -0.67 -7.43 -4.09
CA ILE A 46 0.27 -8.35 -4.71
C ILE A 46 0.22 -9.66 -3.93
N ASP A 47 -0.14 -10.73 -4.63
CA ASP A 47 -0.05 -12.10 -4.12
C ASP A 47 1.34 -12.34 -3.53
N THR A 48 1.43 -12.40 -2.21
CA THR A 48 2.71 -12.49 -1.50
C THR A 48 3.26 -13.93 -1.53
N TYR A 49 2.40 -14.92 -1.77
CA TYR A 49 2.75 -16.34 -1.78
C TYR A 49 2.78 -16.90 -3.21
N SER A 50 3.82 -17.67 -3.49
CA SER A 50 3.85 -18.54 -4.68
C SER A 50 2.90 -19.74 -4.49
N PRO A 51 2.51 -20.44 -5.58
CA PRO A 51 1.67 -21.64 -5.49
C PRO A 51 2.19 -22.68 -4.50
N THR A 52 3.51 -22.92 -4.53
CA THR A 52 4.17 -23.85 -3.61
C THR A 52 4.10 -23.37 -2.17
N ALA A 53 4.36 -22.09 -1.91
CA ALA A 53 4.35 -21.55 -0.56
C ALA A 53 2.96 -21.57 0.08
N LEU A 54 1.90 -21.33 -0.72
CA LEU A 54 0.52 -21.41 -0.22
C LEU A 54 0.11 -22.86 0.08
N ALA A 55 0.54 -23.81 -0.75
CA ALA A 55 0.30 -25.24 -0.51
C ALA A 55 1.03 -25.75 0.74
N GLU A 56 2.30 -25.35 0.93
CA GLU A 56 3.08 -25.67 2.14
C GLU A 56 2.45 -25.05 3.40
N LEU A 57 1.93 -23.83 3.31
CA LEU A 57 1.21 -23.19 4.42
C LEU A 57 -0.05 -23.97 4.78
N ARG A 58 -0.79 -24.46 3.78
CA ARG A 58 -1.98 -25.29 4.00
C ARG A 58 -1.63 -26.61 4.69
N GLU A 59 -0.63 -27.31 4.18
CA GLU A 59 -0.12 -28.56 4.77
C GLU A 59 0.31 -28.34 6.22
N TRP A 60 1.05 -27.26 6.49
CA TRP A 60 1.47 -26.91 7.85
C TRP A 60 0.27 -26.66 8.79
N ILE A 61 -0.78 -25.98 8.32
CA ILE A 61 -2.02 -25.75 9.10
C ILE A 61 -2.74 -27.07 9.40
N GLU A 62 -2.79 -27.99 8.44
CA GLU A 62 -3.43 -29.31 8.59
C GLU A 62 -2.66 -30.19 9.57
N ASP A 63 -1.33 -30.14 9.53
CA ASP A 63 -0.45 -30.96 10.39
C ASP A 63 -0.30 -30.44 11.82
N ASN A 64 -0.56 -29.15 12.06
CA ASN A 64 -0.30 -28.52 13.36
C ASN A 64 -1.55 -27.86 13.96
N PRO A 65 -2.72 -28.53 14.08
CA PRO A 65 -3.99 -27.86 14.42
C PRO A 65 -4.03 -27.19 15.81
N ASP A 66 -3.16 -27.59 16.73
CA ASP A 66 -3.07 -27.06 18.11
C ASP A 66 -1.92 -26.06 18.32
N ASP A 67 -1.20 -25.68 17.26
CA ASP A 67 -0.13 -24.70 17.38
C ASP A 67 -0.69 -23.27 17.63
N PRO A 68 -0.08 -22.49 18.54
CA PRO A 68 -0.54 -21.13 18.87
C PRO A 68 -0.65 -20.17 17.67
N LEU A 69 0.05 -20.45 16.56
CA LEU A 69 0.09 -19.60 15.37
C LEU A 69 -0.90 -20.05 14.27
N VAL A 70 -1.65 -21.14 14.49
CA VAL A 70 -2.56 -21.72 13.48
C VAL A 70 -3.63 -20.75 13.05
N ASP A 71 -4.24 -20.02 13.99
CA ASP A 71 -5.31 -19.08 13.67
C ASP A 71 -4.79 -17.91 12.82
N ASP A 72 -3.56 -17.47 13.07
CA ASP A 72 -2.88 -16.46 12.25
C ASP A 72 -2.52 -17.02 10.86
N ALA A 73 -2.07 -18.27 10.79
CA ALA A 73 -1.75 -18.94 9.53
C ALA A 73 -3.01 -19.15 8.67
N ARG A 74 -4.12 -19.62 9.25
CA ARG A 74 -5.43 -19.74 8.58
C ARG A 74 -5.92 -18.40 8.05
N ARG A 75 -5.83 -17.35 8.87
CA ARG A 75 -6.22 -15.99 8.45
C ARG A 75 -5.42 -15.55 7.22
N ARG A 76 -4.09 -15.65 7.27
CA ARG A 76 -3.21 -15.27 6.15
C ARG A 76 -3.43 -16.11 4.90
N HIS A 77 -3.62 -17.42 5.05
CA HIS A 77 -3.95 -18.31 3.93
C HIS A 77 -5.24 -17.85 3.24
N ASN A 78 -6.29 -17.62 4.03
CA ASN A 78 -7.59 -17.21 3.49
C ASN A 78 -7.56 -15.82 2.85
N GLU A 79 -6.83 -14.86 3.44
CA GLU A 79 -6.61 -13.52 2.84
C GLU A 79 -5.89 -13.60 1.48
N CYS A 80 -4.90 -14.49 1.35
CA CYS A 80 -4.19 -14.69 0.08
C CYS A 80 -5.10 -15.32 -0.99
N VAL A 81 -5.90 -16.33 -0.62
CA VAL A 81 -6.87 -16.96 -1.54
C VAL A 81 -7.90 -15.94 -2.04
N GLU A 82 -8.35 -15.03 -1.19
CA GLU A 82 -9.29 -13.98 -1.59
C GLU A 82 -8.65 -12.93 -2.51
N THR A 83 -7.41 -12.55 -2.22
CA THR A 83 -6.67 -11.61 -3.08
C THR A 83 -6.44 -12.19 -4.48
N LEU A 84 -6.06 -13.47 -4.56
CA LEU A 84 -5.86 -14.21 -5.81
C LEU A 84 -7.13 -14.29 -6.66
N ARG A 85 -8.30 -14.47 -6.01
CA ARG A 85 -9.60 -14.53 -6.71
C ARG A 85 -10.10 -13.15 -7.15
N GLY A 86 -9.69 -12.09 -6.47
CA GLY A 86 -10.18 -10.73 -6.71
C GLY A 86 -9.32 -9.88 -7.65
N THR A 87 -8.16 -10.39 -8.08
CA THR A 87 -7.14 -9.60 -8.79
C THR A 87 -6.69 -10.29 -10.08
N ASP A 88 -6.71 -9.53 -11.19
CA ASP A 88 -6.19 -9.98 -12.50
C ASP A 88 -4.66 -9.80 -12.61
N ASP A 89 -4.08 -8.88 -11.83
CA ASP A 89 -2.65 -8.58 -11.78
C ASP A 89 -1.93 -9.50 -10.77
N ARG A 90 -1.32 -10.59 -11.25
CA ARG A 90 -0.63 -11.59 -10.41
C ARG A 90 0.89 -11.45 -10.52
N PHE A 91 1.60 -11.54 -9.41
CA PHE A 91 3.07 -11.46 -9.39
C PHE A 91 3.75 -12.79 -9.73
N TYR A 92 3.15 -13.90 -9.30
CA TYR A 92 3.55 -15.26 -9.68
C TYR A 92 2.66 -15.79 -10.80
N ASP A 93 3.19 -16.74 -11.59
CA ASP A 93 2.51 -17.39 -12.72
C ASP A 93 1.39 -18.35 -12.24
N TRP A 94 0.37 -17.82 -11.58
CA TRP A 94 -0.83 -18.55 -11.20
C TRP A 94 -1.74 -18.76 -12.40
N SER A 95 -2.07 -20.00 -12.70
CA SER A 95 -3.17 -20.30 -13.62
C SER A 95 -4.53 -20.16 -12.94
N ASP A 96 -5.56 -19.84 -13.72
CA ASP A 96 -6.95 -19.74 -13.20
C ASP A 96 -7.41 -21.08 -12.60
N GLU A 97 -7.01 -22.20 -13.22
CA GLU A 97 -7.29 -23.55 -12.73
C GLU A 97 -6.65 -23.84 -11.36
N GLU A 98 -5.49 -23.26 -11.07
CA GLU A 98 -4.83 -23.40 -9.76
C GLU A 98 -5.57 -22.61 -8.69
N ILE A 99 -6.00 -21.38 -9.01
CA ILE A 99 -6.75 -20.52 -8.09
C ILE A 99 -8.14 -21.10 -7.79
N ASP A 100 -8.81 -21.66 -8.79
CA ASP A 100 -10.13 -22.30 -8.62
C ASP A 100 -10.07 -23.53 -7.70
N ARG A 101 -8.92 -24.21 -7.65
CA ARG A 101 -8.68 -25.33 -6.73
C ARG A 101 -8.28 -24.91 -5.31
N LEU A 102 -7.98 -23.63 -5.09
CA LEU A 102 -7.67 -23.15 -3.74
C LEU A 102 -8.94 -23.15 -2.89
N GLU A 103 -8.88 -23.79 -1.73
CA GLU A 103 -9.96 -23.82 -0.74
C GLU A 103 -9.51 -23.07 0.51
N ARG A 104 -10.45 -22.42 1.20
CA ARG A 104 -10.16 -21.80 2.49
C ARG A 104 -10.04 -22.89 3.56
N VAL A 105 -9.15 -22.68 4.53
CA VAL A 105 -8.90 -23.56 5.70
C VAL A 105 -9.37 -22.95 7.01
#